data_AF-D5GNB2-F1
#
_entry.id   AF-D5GNB2-F1
#
_cell.length_a   1.000
_cell.length_b   1.000
_cell.length_c   1.000
_cell.angle_alpha   90.00
_cell.angle_beta   90.00
_cell.angle_gamma   90.00
#
_symmetry.space_group_name_H-M   'P 1'
#
loop_
_entity.id
_entity.type
_entity.pdbx_description
1 polymer ?
#
loop_
_entity_poly.entity_id
_entity_poly.type
_entity_poly.pdbx_seq_one_letter_code
_entity_poly.pdbx_strand_id
1 'polypeptide(L)'
;MEPIYLFRNLLRQASILFDDVARAHTAKLITSGFRRNQKLEDAWIIHEKIKKGRQALSLLRQANSGEPKPLRKVLDLAYGRDGHRRRELLQPILDRATSSDPLIPGVPRTAPPPISDELMALMKHQVGTTIHRAEPEIPKFNAWGRPMPKRRVANMLRRHREYVLRRLLPPLPEEMIQRLERFVRGAEEPVLPRRKIKPTPTAQDSGRKLSPRFKRRAYKKIVINTPLMNINEKTQKPVAYWSDVAKGPPIETGKLWDFEGLKKPEVQKPGRTKARILKEEGSKDGKQMLPNQRDGEVGSLKESEDRVSAEPEEVPGEVEEVYYEDGEDEEPKEPEERVPAEQDEVPREVDGEDRGPKEREWERSKKLDRRDMKRK
;
A
#
# COMPACT_ATOMS: atom_id res chain seq x y z
N MET A 1 -31.77 -8.65 3.86
CA MET A 1 -31.34 -7.57 4.78
C MET A 1 -31.50 -6.25 4.06
N GLU A 2 -32.37 -5.38 4.56
CA GLU A 2 -32.63 -4.07 3.96
C GLU A 2 -31.41 -3.13 4.13
N PRO A 3 -31.25 -2.14 3.23
CA PRO A 3 -30.13 -1.19 3.27
C PRO A 3 -29.99 -0.44 4.60
N ILE A 4 -31.12 -0.10 5.24
CA ILE A 4 -31.13 0.65 6.51
C ILE A 4 -30.53 -0.17 7.65
N TYR A 5 -30.86 -1.47 7.74
CA TYR A 5 -30.27 -2.37 8.73
C TYR A 5 -28.78 -2.57 8.49
N LEU A 6 -28.38 -2.70 7.22
CA LEU A 6 -26.97 -2.81 6.85
C LEU A 6 -26.19 -1.57 7.25
N PHE A 7 -26.72 -0.37 6.97
CA PHE A 7 -26.13 0.91 7.38
C PHE A 7 -25.93 1.00 8.90
N ARG A 8 -26.99 0.70 9.67
CA ARG A 8 -26.94 0.72 11.14
C ARG A 8 -25.90 -0.28 11.68
N ASN A 9 -25.85 -1.48 11.12
CA ASN A 9 -24.90 -2.51 11.55
C ASN A 9 -23.45 -2.12 11.22
N LEU A 10 -23.21 -1.54 10.04
CA LEU A 10 -21.89 -1.02 9.65
C LEU A 10 -21.43 0.08 10.61
N LEU A 11 -22.28 1.07 10.92
CA LEU A 11 -21.93 2.12 11.88
C LEU A 11 -21.70 1.58 13.29
N ARG A 12 -22.47 0.58 13.72
CA ARG A 12 -22.24 -0.09 15.00
C ARG A 12 -20.87 -0.77 15.04
N GLN A 13 -20.53 -1.55 14.02
CA GLN A 13 -19.23 -2.22 13.93
C GLN A 13 -18.06 -1.25 13.79
N ALA A 14 -18.24 -0.17 13.01
CA ALA A 14 -17.24 0.90 12.91
C ALA A 14 -16.99 1.53 14.28
N SER A 15 -18.03 1.82 15.07
CA SER A 15 -17.87 2.46 16.38
C SER A 15 -17.14 1.64 17.45
N ILE A 16 -16.93 0.34 17.20
CA ILE A 16 -16.25 -0.61 18.09
C ILE A 16 -14.73 -0.66 17.85
N LEU A 17 -14.26 -0.21 16.67
CA LEU A 17 -12.83 -0.28 16.33
C LEU A 17 -11.97 0.38 17.42
N PHE A 18 -10.82 -0.23 17.69
CA PHE A 18 -9.94 0.18 18.79
C PHE A 18 -9.24 1.53 18.51
N ASP A 19 -9.09 1.90 17.24
CA ASP A 19 -8.40 3.10 16.79
C ASP A 19 -9.40 4.22 16.47
N ASP A 20 -9.17 5.43 16.97
CA ASP A 20 -10.07 6.57 16.83
C ASP A 20 -10.08 7.14 15.41
N VAL A 21 -8.92 7.24 14.75
CA VAL A 21 -8.80 7.68 13.36
C VAL A 21 -9.55 6.72 12.43
N ALA A 22 -9.36 5.42 12.62
CA ALA A 22 -10.07 4.39 11.88
C ALA A 22 -11.57 4.45 12.12
N ARG A 23 -12.03 4.67 13.36
CA ARG A 23 -13.46 4.86 13.67
C ARG A 23 -14.05 6.02 12.88
N ALA A 24 -13.44 7.19 12.98
CA ALA A 24 -13.92 8.41 12.34
C ALA A 24 -13.94 8.27 10.81
N HIS A 25 -12.84 7.78 10.23
CA HIS A 25 -12.71 7.57 8.79
C HIS A 25 -13.73 6.57 8.26
N THR A 26 -13.86 5.40 8.91
CA THR A 26 -14.79 4.35 8.46
C THR A 26 -16.24 4.83 8.56
N ALA A 27 -16.61 5.54 9.63
CA ALA A 27 -17.95 6.12 9.78
C ALA A 27 -18.26 7.15 8.68
N LYS A 28 -17.28 8.01 8.33
CA LYS A 28 -17.40 8.98 7.22
C LYS A 28 -17.56 8.27 5.86
N LEU A 29 -16.79 7.22 5.62
CA LEU A 29 -16.89 6.42 4.38
C LEU A 29 -18.26 5.73 4.25
N ILE A 30 -18.75 5.10 5.33
CA ILE A 30 -20.07 4.46 5.34
C ILE A 30 -21.16 5.51 5.08
N THR A 31 -21.13 6.62 5.80
CA THR A 31 -22.14 7.68 5.67
C THR A 31 -22.16 8.29 4.27
N SER A 32 -21.00 8.67 3.74
CA SER A 32 -20.90 9.21 2.39
C SER A 32 -21.26 8.19 1.31
N GLY A 33 -20.94 6.91 1.52
CA GLY A 33 -21.29 5.83 0.60
C GLY A 33 -22.79 5.61 0.49
N PHE A 34 -23.51 5.57 1.62
CA PHE A 34 -24.97 5.42 1.61
C PHE A 34 -25.67 6.67 1.08
N ARG A 35 -25.22 7.87 1.45
CA ARG A 35 -25.79 9.13 0.92
C ARG A 35 -25.65 9.24 -0.60
N ARG A 36 -24.48 8.92 -1.16
CA ARG A 36 -24.25 8.95 -2.61
C ARG A 36 -25.14 7.98 -3.39
N ASN A 37 -25.50 6.85 -2.78
CA ASN A 37 -26.29 5.79 -3.42
C ASN A 37 -27.77 5.83 -2.99
N GLN A 38 -28.23 6.91 -2.33
CA GLN A 38 -29.59 6.99 -1.77
C GLN A 38 -30.67 7.06 -2.86
N LYS A 39 -30.37 7.70 -3.99
CA LYS A 39 -31.28 7.91 -5.12
C LYS A 39 -31.10 6.89 -6.25
N LEU A 40 -30.41 5.78 -6.00
CA LEU A 40 -30.28 4.74 -7.02
C LEU A 40 -31.60 3.97 -7.13
N GLU A 41 -32.09 3.81 -8.36
CA GLU A 41 -33.31 3.07 -8.66
C GLU A 41 -33.00 1.70 -9.26
N ASP A 42 -31.84 1.55 -9.93
CA ASP A 42 -31.43 0.32 -10.59
C ASP A 42 -31.23 -0.85 -9.61
N ALA A 43 -32.15 -1.82 -9.66
CA ALA A 43 -32.17 -2.97 -8.75
C ALA A 43 -30.85 -3.77 -8.76
N TRP A 44 -30.22 -3.93 -9.93
CA TRP A 44 -28.95 -4.65 -10.06
C TRP A 44 -27.79 -3.90 -9.37
N ILE A 45 -27.69 -2.58 -9.58
CA ILE A 45 -26.66 -1.76 -8.93
C ILE A 45 -26.87 -1.76 -7.42
N ILE A 46 -28.12 -1.60 -6.97
CA ILE A 46 -28.47 -1.67 -5.55
C ILE A 46 -28.03 -3.01 -4.95
N HIS A 47 -28.31 -4.13 -5.62
CA HIS A 47 -27.87 -5.45 -5.19
C HIS A 47 -26.34 -5.53 -5.06
N GLU A 48 -25.59 -5.03 -6.04
CA GLU A 48 -24.13 -5.04 -6.01
C GLU A 48 -23.58 -4.18 -4.85
N LYS A 49 -24.18 -3.01 -4.57
CA LYS A 49 -23.80 -2.15 -3.44
C LYS A 49 -24.12 -2.81 -2.10
N ILE A 50 -25.27 -3.48 -1.98
CA ILE A 50 -25.63 -4.26 -0.78
C ILE A 50 -24.62 -5.39 -0.56
N LYS A 51 -24.24 -6.11 -1.62
CA LYS A 51 -23.21 -7.16 -1.57
C LYS A 51 -21.87 -6.60 -1.05
N LYS A 52 -21.41 -5.47 -1.59
CA LYS A 52 -20.20 -4.76 -1.12
C LYS A 52 -20.33 -4.34 0.36
N GLY A 53 -21.49 -3.84 0.78
CA GLY A 53 -21.75 -3.48 2.18
C GLY A 53 -21.72 -4.69 3.13
N ARG A 54 -22.21 -5.86 2.70
CA ARG A 54 -22.11 -7.12 3.48
C ARG A 54 -20.66 -7.57 3.64
N GLN A 55 -19.86 -7.48 2.57
CA GLN A 55 -18.42 -7.76 2.63
C GLN A 55 -17.70 -6.81 3.60
N ALA A 56 -18.02 -5.51 3.54
CA ALA A 56 -17.48 -4.53 4.48
C ALA A 56 -17.87 -4.84 5.93
N LEU A 57 -19.11 -5.27 6.17
CA LEU A 57 -19.58 -5.67 7.50
C LEU A 57 -18.85 -6.91 8.02
N SER A 58 -18.63 -7.92 7.18
CA SER A 58 -17.83 -9.10 7.52
C SER A 58 -16.39 -8.71 7.88
N LEU A 59 -15.76 -7.87 7.06
CA LEU A 59 -14.41 -7.34 7.30
C LEU A 59 -14.31 -6.60 8.63
N LEU A 60 -15.30 -5.75 8.98
CA LEU A 60 -15.31 -5.04 10.25
C LEU A 60 -15.53 -5.97 11.45
N ARG A 61 -16.38 -7.00 11.31
CA ARG A 61 -16.56 -8.01 12.37
C ARG A 61 -15.26 -8.78 12.64
N GLN A 62 -14.57 -9.21 11.58
CA GLN A 62 -13.28 -9.91 11.70
C GLN A 62 -12.17 -9.01 12.26
N ALA A 63 -12.15 -7.73 11.87
CA ALA A 63 -11.22 -6.76 12.43
C ALA A 63 -11.47 -6.59 13.95
N ASN A 64 -12.74 -6.51 14.36
CA ASN A 64 -13.14 -6.38 15.76
C ASN A 64 -12.93 -7.66 16.58
N SER A 65 -12.97 -8.84 15.97
CA SER A 65 -12.67 -10.12 16.64
C SER A 65 -11.17 -10.37 16.86
N GLY A 66 -10.30 -9.50 16.29
CA GLY A 66 -8.86 -9.56 16.47
C GLY A 66 -8.10 -10.24 15.34
N GLU A 67 -8.69 -10.42 14.16
CA GLU A 67 -7.97 -10.97 13.01
C GLU A 67 -6.96 -9.95 12.43
N PRO A 68 -5.69 -10.35 12.22
CA PRO A 68 -4.63 -9.41 11.82
C PRO A 68 -4.81 -8.85 10.41
N LYS A 69 -5.24 -9.67 9.44
CA LYS A 69 -5.35 -9.23 8.04
C LYS A 69 -6.50 -8.22 7.85
N PRO A 70 -7.74 -8.48 8.33
CA PRO A 70 -8.83 -7.54 8.21
C PRO A 70 -8.56 -6.25 8.99
N LEU A 71 -7.98 -6.35 10.19
CA LEU A 71 -7.63 -5.17 10.97
C LEU A 71 -6.60 -4.29 10.26
N ARG A 72 -5.54 -4.90 9.73
CA ARG A 72 -4.53 -4.18 8.93
C ARG A 72 -5.18 -3.46 7.76
N LYS A 73 -6.08 -4.14 7.04
CA LYS A 73 -6.81 -3.54 5.91
C LYS A 73 -7.65 -2.32 6.33
N VAL A 74 -8.33 -2.37 7.48
CA VAL A 74 -9.08 -1.21 8.00
C VAL A 74 -8.14 -0.04 8.31
N LEU A 75 -7.01 -0.31 8.95
CA LEU A 75 -6.02 0.71 9.29
C LEU A 75 -5.34 1.29 8.04
N ASP A 76 -4.99 0.45 7.07
CA ASP A 76 -4.40 0.87 5.79
C ASP A 76 -5.33 1.82 5.03
N LEU A 77 -6.65 1.58 5.06
CA LEU A 77 -7.64 2.50 4.50
C LEU A 77 -7.72 3.82 5.30
N ALA A 78 -7.69 3.76 6.63
CA ALA A 78 -7.81 4.93 7.50
C ALA A 78 -6.60 5.87 7.42
N TYR A 79 -5.40 5.31 7.40
CA TYR A 79 -4.14 6.04 7.29
C TYR A 79 -3.67 6.22 5.83
N GLY A 80 -4.57 5.97 4.85
CA GLY A 80 -4.29 6.22 3.44
C GLY A 80 -3.07 5.49 2.90
N ARG A 81 -2.80 4.26 3.38
CA ARG A 81 -1.89 3.32 2.69
C ARG A 81 -2.58 2.70 1.48
N ASP A 82 -3.92 2.66 1.50
CA ASP A 82 -4.75 2.20 0.39
C ASP A 82 -6.03 3.04 0.24
N GLY A 83 -6.74 2.84 -0.87
CA GLY A 83 -8.07 3.38 -1.11
C GLY A 83 -8.11 4.87 -1.45
N HIS A 84 -9.24 5.50 -1.13
CA HIS A 84 -9.48 6.90 -1.48
C HIS A 84 -8.59 7.86 -0.71
N ARG A 85 -8.42 7.63 0.60
CA ARG A 85 -7.60 8.46 1.48
C ARG A 85 -6.15 8.56 1.02
N ARG A 86 -5.62 7.48 0.42
CA ARG A 86 -4.29 7.49 -0.20
C ARG A 86 -4.19 8.54 -1.31
N ARG A 87 -5.21 8.61 -2.18
CA ARG A 87 -5.26 9.59 -3.27
C ARG A 87 -5.46 11.00 -2.73
N GLU A 88 -6.30 11.17 -1.72
CA GLU A 88 -6.49 12.47 -1.04
C GLU A 88 -5.17 13.02 -0.47
N LEU A 89 -4.35 12.16 0.16
CA LEU A 89 -3.06 12.57 0.73
C LEU A 89 -1.98 12.83 -0.34
N LEU A 90 -2.07 12.14 -1.47
CA LEU A 90 -1.12 12.31 -2.57
C LEU A 90 -1.46 13.53 -3.43
N GLN A 91 -2.74 13.93 -3.48
CA GLN A 91 -3.22 15.00 -4.35
C GLN A 91 -2.46 16.34 -4.17
N PRO A 92 -2.19 16.85 -2.94
CA PRO A 92 -1.42 18.08 -2.77
C PRO A 92 -0.03 18.05 -3.41
N ILE A 93 0.61 16.87 -3.45
CA ILE A 93 1.94 16.68 -4.07
C ILE A 93 1.82 16.67 -5.59
N LEU A 94 0.70 16.16 -6.12
CA LEU A 94 0.42 16.13 -7.56
C LEU A 94 0.02 17.50 -8.09
N ASP A 95 -0.69 18.30 -7.29
CA ASP A 95 -1.14 19.64 -7.69
C ASP A 95 0.03 20.63 -7.82
N ARG A 96 1.14 20.38 -7.10
CA ARG A 96 2.41 21.14 -7.20
C ARG A 96 3.25 20.79 -8.42
N ALA A 97 2.81 19.85 -9.26
CA ALA A 97 3.63 19.35 -10.35
C ALA A 97 3.66 20.29 -11.55
N THR A 98 4.87 20.50 -12.08
CA THR A 98 5.08 21.35 -13.26
C THR A 98 4.72 20.58 -14.53
N SER A 99 3.89 21.19 -15.38
CA SER A 99 3.63 20.67 -16.72
C SER A 99 4.84 20.86 -17.62
N SER A 100 5.18 19.83 -18.39
CA SER A 100 6.24 19.88 -19.40
C SER A 100 5.64 20.02 -20.79
N ASP A 101 6.43 20.59 -21.70
CA ASP A 101 6.02 20.80 -23.08
C ASP A 101 5.76 19.47 -23.81
N PRO A 102 4.83 19.45 -24.77
CA PRO A 102 4.54 18.26 -25.55
C PRO A 102 5.76 17.82 -26.37
N LEU A 103 6.08 16.52 -26.32
CA LEU A 103 7.19 15.94 -27.10
C LEU A 103 7.03 16.18 -28.61
N ILE A 104 5.78 16.24 -29.08
CA ILE A 104 5.40 16.60 -30.43
C ILE A 104 4.69 17.96 -30.37
N PRO A 105 5.25 19.01 -31.00
CA PRO A 105 4.60 20.32 -31.07
C PRO A 105 3.18 20.20 -31.62
N GLY A 106 2.24 20.96 -31.05
CA GLY A 106 0.82 20.96 -31.46
C GLY A 106 0.00 19.74 -30.98
N VAL A 107 0.61 18.73 -30.35
CA VAL A 107 -0.11 17.54 -29.85
C VAL A 107 -0.04 17.47 -28.32
N PRO A 108 -0.97 18.12 -27.58
CA PRO A 108 -0.91 18.22 -26.12
C PRO A 108 -0.95 16.86 -25.42
N ARG A 109 -1.58 15.84 -26.04
CA ARG A 109 -1.63 14.47 -25.50
C ARG A 109 -0.24 13.84 -25.33
N THR A 110 0.76 14.31 -26.08
CA THR A 110 2.14 13.84 -26.03
C THR A 110 2.98 14.49 -24.93
N ALA A 111 2.41 15.46 -24.18
CA ALA A 111 3.05 16.00 -22.98
C ALA A 111 3.37 14.90 -21.98
N PRO A 112 4.62 14.84 -21.46
CA PRO A 112 4.94 14.01 -20.33
C PRO A 112 4.00 14.36 -19.18
N PRO A 113 3.58 13.38 -18.37
CA PRO A 113 2.70 13.70 -17.27
C PRO A 113 3.47 14.55 -16.22
N PRO A 114 2.84 15.55 -15.59
CA PRO A 114 3.52 16.58 -14.80
C PRO A 114 4.12 16.00 -13.52
N ILE A 115 5.42 16.14 -13.29
CA ILE A 115 6.11 15.56 -12.14
C ILE A 115 6.62 16.70 -11.24
N SER A 116 6.30 16.64 -9.94
CA SER A 116 6.88 17.54 -8.93
C SER A 116 8.17 16.97 -8.36
N ASP A 117 9.04 17.85 -7.84
CA ASP A 117 10.27 17.45 -7.15
C ASP A 117 9.96 16.59 -5.91
N GLU A 118 8.88 16.91 -5.20
CA GLU A 118 8.36 16.12 -4.07
C GLU A 118 7.99 14.70 -4.48
N LEU A 119 7.28 14.58 -5.61
CA LEU A 119 6.91 13.28 -6.17
C LEU A 119 8.16 12.47 -6.54
N MET A 120 9.17 13.11 -7.14
CA MET A 120 10.42 12.45 -7.49
C MET A 120 11.22 12.00 -6.27
N ALA A 121 11.35 12.85 -5.26
CA ALA A 121 12.02 12.50 -4.01
C ALA A 121 11.38 11.26 -3.38
N LEU A 122 10.05 11.23 -3.36
CA LEU A 122 9.29 10.12 -2.79
C LEU A 122 9.38 8.85 -3.65
N MET A 123 9.36 8.98 -4.99
CA MET A 123 9.57 7.86 -5.91
C MET A 123 10.94 7.23 -5.72
N LYS A 124 12.00 8.04 -5.68
CA LYS A 124 13.39 7.58 -5.47
C LYS A 124 13.55 6.86 -4.13
N HIS A 125 12.93 7.39 -3.08
CA HIS A 125 13.00 6.81 -1.74
C HIS A 125 12.26 5.46 -1.62
N GLN A 126 11.24 5.22 -2.44
CA GLN A 126 10.41 4.02 -2.39
C GLN A 126 10.81 2.92 -3.39
N VAL A 127 11.88 3.14 -4.16
CA VAL A 127 12.46 2.10 -5.01
C VAL A 127 12.91 0.92 -4.15
N GLY A 128 12.58 -0.30 -4.58
CA GLY A 128 12.91 -1.54 -3.87
C GLY A 128 11.93 -1.92 -2.75
N THR A 129 11.10 -0.99 -2.27
CA THR A 129 10.08 -1.27 -1.23
C THR A 129 8.69 -1.44 -1.83
N THR A 130 8.17 -0.38 -2.46
CA THR A 130 6.82 -0.37 -3.06
C THR A 130 6.87 -0.36 -4.58
N ILE A 131 7.92 0.24 -5.15
CA ILE A 131 8.09 0.46 -6.59
C ILE A 131 9.40 -0.19 -7.05
N HIS A 132 9.40 -0.76 -8.25
CA HIS A 132 10.61 -1.37 -8.81
C HIS A 132 11.61 -0.32 -9.31
N ARG A 133 11.14 0.77 -9.93
CA ARG A 133 11.98 1.81 -10.54
C ARG A 133 11.32 3.18 -10.44
N ALA A 134 12.11 4.21 -10.15
CA ALA A 134 11.63 5.59 -10.11
C ALA A 134 11.34 6.10 -11.54
N GLU A 135 12.25 5.91 -12.46
CA GLU A 135 12.11 6.33 -13.86
C GLU A 135 11.92 5.10 -14.78
N PRO A 136 11.16 5.23 -15.88
CA PRO A 136 10.97 4.12 -16.80
C PRO A 136 12.20 3.94 -17.69
N GLU A 137 12.56 2.68 -17.94
CA GLU A 137 13.55 2.33 -18.96
C GLU A 137 12.90 2.40 -20.34
N ILE A 138 13.23 3.46 -21.07
CA ILE A 138 12.75 3.66 -22.44
C ILE A 138 13.94 3.35 -23.35
N PRO A 139 13.84 2.32 -24.22
CA PRO A 139 14.92 2.04 -25.15
C PRO A 139 15.13 3.23 -26.09
N LYS A 140 16.37 3.50 -26.49
CA LYS A 140 16.67 4.60 -27.41
C LYS A 140 16.14 4.30 -28.82
N PHE A 141 16.26 3.03 -29.23
CA PHE A 141 15.91 2.55 -30.56
C PHE A 141 14.75 1.54 -30.52
N ASN A 142 14.02 1.43 -31.63
CA ASN A 142 13.01 0.41 -31.87
C ASN A 142 13.65 -0.87 -32.44
N ALA A 143 12.83 -1.89 -32.72
CA ALA A 143 13.30 -3.16 -33.29
C ALA A 143 14.00 -3.02 -34.66
N TRP A 144 13.69 -1.94 -35.41
CA TRP A 144 14.31 -1.63 -36.71
C TRP A 144 15.50 -0.65 -36.59
N GLY A 145 16.05 -0.44 -35.40
CA GLY A 145 17.19 0.47 -35.18
C GLY A 145 16.88 1.97 -35.31
N ARG A 146 15.61 2.36 -35.53
CA ARG A 146 15.18 3.77 -35.60
C ARG A 146 14.93 4.33 -34.20
N PRO A 147 15.01 5.65 -33.96
CA PRO A 147 14.69 6.22 -32.65
C PRO A 147 13.24 5.89 -32.23
N MET A 148 13.03 5.69 -30.93
CA MET A 148 11.70 5.36 -30.42
C MET A 148 10.66 6.45 -30.78
N PRO A 149 9.49 6.08 -31.34
CA PRO A 149 8.47 7.05 -31.70
C PRO A 149 8.01 7.89 -30.50
N LYS A 150 8.01 9.23 -30.64
CA LYS A 150 7.66 10.17 -29.56
C LYS A 150 6.30 9.89 -28.91
N ARG A 151 5.29 9.49 -29.71
CA ARG A 151 3.97 9.06 -29.18
C ARG A 151 4.08 7.83 -28.28
N ARG A 152 4.92 6.86 -28.66
CA ARG A 152 5.15 5.63 -27.87
C ARG A 152 5.88 5.96 -26.57
N VAL A 153 6.86 6.85 -26.61
CA VAL A 153 7.56 7.38 -25.43
C VAL A 153 6.56 8.04 -24.46
N ALA A 154 5.70 8.94 -24.94
CA ALA A 154 4.67 9.57 -24.10
C ALA A 154 3.72 8.55 -23.44
N ASN A 155 3.30 7.52 -24.19
CA ASN A 155 2.47 6.44 -23.66
C ASN A 155 3.19 5.60 -22.60
N MET A 156 4.48 5.30 -22.79
CA MET A 156 5.31 4.61 -21.79
C MET A 156 5.41 5.42 -20.50
N LEU A 157 5.66 6.73 -20.60
CA LEU A 157 5.70 7.64 -19.45
C LEU A 157 4.37 7.68 -18.69
N ARG A 158 3.23 7.75 -19.40
CA ARG A 158 1.90 7.72 -18.79
C ARG A 158 1.62 6.40 -18.07
N ARG A 159 1.90 5.27 -18.72
CA ARG A 159 1.73 3.93 -18.12
C ARG A 159 2.59 3.76 -16.87
N HIS A 160 3.85 4.20 -16.94
CA HIS A 160 4.76 4.17 -15.80
C HIS A 160 4.24 5.01 -14.64
N ARG A 161 3.78 6.25 -14.91
CA ARG A 161 3.18 7.08 -13.87
C ARG A 161 1.96 6.41 -13.24
N GLU A 162 1.05 5.86 -14.03
CA GLU A 162 -0.13 5.15 -13.49
C GLU A 162 0.29 3.96 -12.61
N TYR A 163 1.29 3.20 -13.05
CA TYR A 163 1.90 2.12 -12.29
C TYR A 163 2.45 2.61 -10.94
N VAL A 164 3.20 3.72 -10.96
CA VAL A 164 3.79 4.35 -9.78
C VAL A 164 2.70 4.83 -8.83
N LEU A 165 1.76 5.66 -9.27
CA LEU A 165 0.69 6.23 -8.43
C LEU A 165 -0.23 5.17 -7.81
N ARG A 166 -0.32 3.98 -8.42
CA ARG A 166 -1.07 2.85 -7.86
C ARG A 166 -0.37 2.21 -6.64
N ARG A 167 0.95 2.33 -6.53
CA ARG A 167 1.78 1.66 -5.50
C ARG A 167 2.43 2.63 -4.51
N LEU A 168 2.69 3.85 -4.94
CA LEU A 168 3.31 4.90 -4.16
C LEU A 168 2.52 5.16 -2.86
N LEU A 169 3.24 5.20 -1.74
CA LEU A 169 2.64 5.50 -0.43
C LEU A 169 2.82 6.98 -0.13
N PRO A 170 1.74 7.73 0.20
CA PRO A 170 1.84 9.15 0.47
C PRO A 170 2.46 9.39 1.86
N PRO A 171 3.13 10.54 2.05
CA PRO A 171 3.58 10.94 3.36
C PRO A 171 2.36 11.29 4.23
N LEU A 172 2.41 10.89 5.51
CA LEU A 172 1.40 11.31 6.48
C LEU A 172 1.81 12.66 7.11
N PRO A 173 0.84 13.47 7.56
CA PRO A 173 1.11 14.60 8.43
C PRO A 173 1.95 14.20 9.64
N GLU A 174 2.91 15.05 10.00
CA GLU A 174 3.90 14.74 11.02
C GLU A 174 3.28 14.45 12.39
N GLU A 175 2.28 15.22 12.80
CA GLU A 175 1.51 15.03 14.03
C GLU A 175 0.93 13.60 14.13
N MET A 176 0.41 13.07 13.02
CA MET A 176 -0.20 11.76 12.99
C MET A 176 0.85 10.64 13.09
N ILE A 177 2.04 10.86 12.53
CA ILE A 177 3.15 9.91 12.64
C ILE A 177 3.71 9.92 14.06
N GLN A 178 3.99 11.09 14.64
CA GLN A 178 4.46 11.21 16.02
C GLN A 178 3.48 10.51 16.98
N ARG A 179 2.17 10.67 16.76
CA ARG A 179 1.13 9.95 17.52
C ARG A 179 1.23 8.43 17.35
N LEU A 180 1.37 7.94 16.12
CA LEU A 180 1.57 6.52 15.84
C LEU A 180 2.85 5.97 16.50
N GLU A 181 3.94 6.72 16.49
CA GLU A 181 5.18 6.34 17.16
C GLU A 181 5.01 6.21 18.68
N ARG A 182 4.28 7.14 19.31
CA ARG A 182 3.92 7.04 20.74
C ARG A 182 3.10 5.78 21.03
N PHE A 183 2.15 5.43 20.16
CA PHE A 183 1.40 4.18 20.28
C PHE A 183 2.30 2.95 20.13
N VAL A 184 3.26 2.95 19.21
CA VAL A 184 4.21 1.85 19.03
C VAL A 184 5.11 1.68 20.25
N ARG A 185 5.64 2.79 20.79
CA ARG A 185 6.45 2.81 22.03
C ARG A 185 5.62 2.42 23.26
N GLY A 186 4.30 2.63 23.20
CA GLY A 186 3.37 2.39 24.31
C GLY A 186 3.35 3.52 25.33
N ALA A 187 3.80 4.71 24.95
CA ALA A 187 3.72 5.92 25.77
C ALA A 187 2.28 6.45 25.85
N GLU A 188 1.48 6.21 24.81
CA GLU A 188 0.09 6.61 24.70
C GLU A 188 -0.77 5.40 24.26
N GLU A 189 -2.03 5.36 24.69
CA GLU A 189 -3.00 4.39 24.22
C GLU A 189 -4.08 5.07 23.35
N PRO A 190 -4.60 4.39 22.32
CA PRO A 190 -5.66 4.95 21.51
C PRO A 190 -6.93 5.14 22.34
N VAL A 191 -7.69 6.19 22.01
CA VAL A 191 -8.95 6.50 22.69
C VAL A 191 -9.89 5.30 22.58
N LEU A 192 -10.32 4.79 23.73
CA LEU A 192 -11.18 3.61 23.79
C LEU A 192 -12.53 3.85 23.08
N PRO A 193 -13.11 2.81 22.46
CA PRO A 193 -14.43 2.93 21.87
C PRO A 193 -15.49 3.12 22.96
N ARG A 194 -16.41 4.07 22.74
CA ARG A 194 -17.57 4.27 23.63
C ARG A 194 -18.46 3.02 23.68
N ARG A 195 -18.53 2.27 22.58
CA ARG A 195 -19.30 1.03 22.48
C ARG A 195 -18.39 -0.17 22.68
N LYS A 196 -18.73 -1.02 23.64
CA LYS A 196 -18.08 -2.31 23.87
C LYS A 196 -18.80 -3.40 23.07
N ILE A 197 -18.04 -4.40 22.61
CA ILE A 197 -18.61 -5.63 22.07
C ILE A 197 -19.35 -6.32 23.22
N LYS A 198 -20.67 -6.49 23.09
CA LYS A 198 -21.39 -7.39 23.98
C LYS A 198 -20.96 -8.82 23.60
N PRO A 199 -20.47 -9.64 24.55
CA PRO A 199 -20.21 -11.04 24.24
C PRO A 199 -21.54 -11.69 23.83
N THR A 200 -21.64 -12.15 22.59
CA THR A 200 -22.78 -12.96 22.14
C THR A 200 -22.61 -14.36 22.75
N PRO A 201 -23.58 -14.88 23.51
CA PRO A 201 -23.44 -16.15 24.22
C PRO A 201 -23.43 -17.38 23.31
N THR A 202 -23.78 -17.25 22.03
CA THR A 202 -24.07 -18.37 21.11
C THR A 202 -22.92 -18.81 20.20
N ALA A 203 -21.71 -18.26 20.36
CA ALA A 203 -20.56 -18.73 19.60
C ALA A 203 -19.34 -18.85 20.52
N GLN A 204 -18.73 -20.03 20.53
CA GLN A 204 -17.43 -20.31 21.15
C GLN A 204 -16.27 -19.51 20.52
N ASP A 205 -16.56 -18.56 19.63
CA ASP A 205 -15.65 -17.49 19.23
C ASP A 205 -15.43 -16.55 20.41
N SER A 206 -14.52 -16.97 21.29
CA SER A 206 -13.82 -16.09 22.22
C SER A 206 -13.08 -15.02 21.40
N GLY A 207 -13.81 -13.99 20.96
CA GLY A 207 -13.26 -12.85 20.24
C GLY A 207 -12.04 -12.36 21.00
N ARG A 208 -10.86 -12.58 20.41
CA ARG A 208 -9.60 -12.33 21.11
C ARG A 208 -9.56 -10.84 21.40
N LYS A 209 -9.69 -10.46 22.67
CA LYS A 209 -9.45 -9.08 23.10
C LYS A 209 -8.07 -8.69 22.54
N LEU A 210 -8.02 -7.64 21.73
CA LEU A 210 -6.77 -7.22 21.09
C LEU A 210 -5.74 -6.91 22.17
N SER A 211 -4.73 -7.77 22.29
CA SER A 211 -3.61 -7.56 23.22
C SER A 211 -2.91 -6.23 22.92
N PRO A 212 -2.45 -5.47 23.93
CA PRO A 212 -1.63 -4.28 23.70
C PRO A 212 -0.46 -4.54 22.74
N ARG A 213 0.20 -5.70 22.84
CA ARG A 213 1.28 -6.11 21.93
C ARG A 213 0.81 -6.20 20.48
N PHE A 214 -0.40 -6.70 20.26
CA PHE A 214 -0.99 -6.82 18.93
C PHE A 214 -1.32 -5.45 18.32
N LYS A 215 -1.90 -4.53 19.12
CA LYS A 215 -2.15 -3.14 18.70
C LYS A 215 -0.84 -2.44 18.30
N ARG A 216 0.20 -2.55 19.12
CA ARG A 216 1.53 -1.98 18.84
C ARG A 216 2.14 -2.53 17.55
N ARG A 217 2.02 -3.84 17.31
CA ARG A 217 2.46 -4.48 16.05
C ARG A 217 1.69 -3.97 14.84
N ALA A 218 0.38 -3.74 14.98
CA ALA A 218 -0.45 -3.19 13.92
C ALA A 218 0.01 -1.76 13.56
N TYR A 219 0.19 -0.89 14.55
CA TYR A 219 0.71 0.46 14.34
C TYR A 219 2.14 0.47 13.78
N LYS A 220 3.02 -0.40 14.27
CA LYS A 220 4.41 -0.51 13.80
C LYS A 220 4.46 -0.79 12.30
N LYS A 221 3.57 -1.65 11.78
CA LYS A 221 3.49 -1.94 10.34
C LYS A 221 3.09 -0.72 9.51
N ILE A 222 2.24 0.16 10.03
CA ILE A 222 1.83 1.39 9.35
C ILE A 222 3.02 2.35 9.32
N VAL A 223 3.68 2.54 10.45
CA VAL A 223 4.84 3.42 10.60
C VAL A 223 5.99 3.00 9.69
N ILE A 224 6.34 1.71 9.65
CA ILE A 224 7.35 1.17 8.72
C ILE A 224 7.02 1.49 7.26
N ASN A 225 5.75 1.41 6.90
CA ASN A 225 5.27 1.64 5.53
C ASN A 225 4.89 3.12 5.29
N THR A 226 5.33 4.06 6.12
CA THR A 226 5.01 5.47 5.95
C THR A 226 6.26 6.28 5.70
N PRO A 227 6.44 6.82 4.47
CA PRO A 227 7.50 7.79 4.25
C PRO A 227 7.14 9.07 5.02
N LEU A 228 8.16 9.71 5.57
CA LEU A 228 8.13 11.10 5.98
C LEU A 228 8.70 11.96 4.86
N MET A 229 8.33 13.22 4.84
CA MET A 229 8.87 14.19 3.90
C MET A 229 9.09 15.50 4.63
N ASN A 230 10.30 16.04 4.51
CA ASN A 230 10.64 17.37 5.00
C ASN A 230 11.40 18.13 3.91
N ILE A 231 11.33 19.45 3.95
CA ILE A 231 12.11 20.31 3.05
C ILE A 231 13.46 20.51 3.71
N ASN A 232 14.53 20.19 3.00
CA ASN A 232 15.88 20.44 3.51
C ASN A 232 16.15 21.94 3.48
N GLU A 233 16.41 22.53 4.65
CA GLU A 233 16.64 23.98 4.80
C GLU A 233 17.79 24.50 3.92
N LYS A 234 18.82 23.69 3.68
CA LYS A 234 20.00 24.10 2.91
C LYS A 234 19.78 24.05 1.40
N THR A 235 19.10 23.01 0.92
CA THR A 235 18.94 22.77 -0.52
C THR A 235 17.58 23.20 -1.05
N GLN A 236 16.64 23.54 -0.16
CA GLN A 236 15.21 23.78 -0.45
C GLN A 236 14.52 22.64 -1.21
N LYS A 237 15.17 21.46 -1.26
CA LYS A 237 14.64 20.28 -1.95
C LYS A 237 13.92 19.39 -0.95
N PRO A 238 12.81 18.77 -1.36
CA PRO A 238 12.12 17.80 -0.54
C PRO A 238 12.99 16.54 -0.37
N VAL A 239 13.14 16.09 0.86
CA VAL A 239 13.83 14.86 1.22
C VAL A 239 12.83 13.94 1.91
N ALA A 240 12.69 12.74 1.35
CA ALA A 240 11.89 11.68 1.95
C ALA A 240 12.77 10.76 2.80
N TYR A 241 12.27 10.36 3.98
CA TYR A 241 12.96 9.47 4.91
C TYR A 241 11.99 8.54 5.63
N TRP A 242 12.49 7.43 6.17
CA TRP A 242 11.70 6.52 7.00
C TRP A 242 11.85 6.89 8.47
N SER A 243 10.79 6.72 9.27
CA SER A 243 10.86 6.88 10.73
C SER A 243 11.90 5.95 11.36
N ASP A 244 12.59 6.39 12.40
CA ASP A 244 13.59 5.56 13.09
C ASP A 244 12.98 4.36 13.82
N VAL A 245 11.68 4.42 14.14
CA VAL A 245 10.93 3.28 14.71
C VAL A 245 10.92 2.07 13.76
N ALA A 246 11.11 2.30 12.45
CA ALA A 246 11.23 1.23 11.46
C ALA A 246 12.54 0.44 11.58
N LYS A 247 13.64 1.08 12.03
CA LYS A 247 14.98 0.48 12.11
C LYS A 247 15.13 -0.52 13.26
N GLY A 248 14.15 -0.61 14.17
CA GLY A 248 14.27 -1.37 15.41
C GLY A 248 15.21 -0.68 16.41
N PRO A 249 15.36 -1.20 17.65
CA PRO A 249 16.50 -0.79 18.46
C PRO A 249 17.77 -1.08 17.62
N PRO A 250 18.80 -0.21 17.64
CA PRO A 250 20.06 -0.53 17.01
C PRO A 250 20.49 -1.89 17.55
N ILE A 251 20.58 -2.87 16.67
CA ILE A 251 21.22 -4.14 17.01
C ILE A 251 22.66 -3.71 17.21
N GLU A 252 23.14 -3.75 18.45
CA GLU A 252 24.56 -3.56 18.75
C GLU A 252 25.30 -4.78 18.18
N THR A 253 25.45 -4.81 16.85
CA THR A 253 26.20 -5.84 16.15
C THR A 253 27.61 -5.88 16.74
N GLY A 254 27.91 -6.93 17.51
CA GLY A 254 29.21 -7.09 18.17
C GLY A 254 29.18 -7.56 19.62
N LYS A 255 28.02 -7.81 20.24
CA LYS A 255 27.98 -8.40 21.59
C LYS A 255 27.93 -9.93 21.53
N LEU A 256 28.86 -10.58 22.22
CA LEU A 256 29.13 -12.02 22.17
C LEU A 256 27.91 -12.91 22.55
N TRP A 257 26.94 -12.36 23.28
CA TRP A 257 25.70 -13.04 23.68
C TRP A 257 24.60 -13.03 22.61
N ASP A 258 24.85 -12.49 21.41
CA ASP A 258 23.91 -12.52 20.29
C ASP A 258 24.04 -13.78 19.41
N PHE A 259 25.01 -14.67 19.68
CA PHE A 259 25.09 -16.00 19.06
C PHE A 259 24.06 -16.96 19.70
N GLU A 260 23.30 -17.69 18.87
CA GLU A 260 22.34 -18.70 19.33
C GLU A 260 23.05 -19.71 20.26
N GLY A 261 22.66 -19.72 21.54
CA GLY A 261 23.17 -20.66 22.55
C GLY A 261 23.74 -20.04 23.82
N LEU A 262 24.05 -18.73 23.83
CA LEU A 262 24.63 -18.06 25.01
C LEU A 262 23.57 -17.30 25.81
N LYS A 263 23.38 -17.66 27.08
CA LYS A 263 22.50 -16.92 28.01
C LYS A 263 23.13 -15.56 28.32
N LYS A 264 22.35 -14.49 28.14
CA LYS A 264 22.73 -13.13 28.53
C LYS A 264 23.09 -13.09 30.02
N PRO A 265 24.26 -12.56 30.42
CA PRO A 265 24.63 -12.50 31.83
C PRO A 265 23.63 -11.62 32.60
N GLU A 266 23.14 -12.15 33.72
CA GLU A 266 22.25 -11.39 34.61
C GLU A 266 23.02 -10.23 35.21
N VAL A 267 22.66 -9.01 34.79
CA VAL A 267 23.18 -7.78 35.38
C VAL A 267 22.67 -7.70 36.82
N GLN A 268 23.52 -8.05 37.78
CA GLN A 268 23.24 -7.85 39.20
C GLN A 268 23.02 -6.36 39.45
N LYS A 269 21.77 -5.99 39.76
CA LYS A 269 21.47 -4.63 40.22
C LYS A 269 22.14 -4.46 41.59
N PRO A 270 22.90 -3.37 41.84
CA PRO A 270 23.46 -3.13 43.16
C PRO A 270 22.30 -3.02 44.17
N GLY A 271 22.27 -3.97 45.11
CA GLY A 271 21.22 -4.10 46.11
C GLY A 271 21.13 -2.83 46.96
N ARG A 272 19.96 -2.20 46.95
CA ARG A 272 19.60 -1.19 47.96
C ARG A 272 19.02 -1.92 49.18
N THR A 273 19.43 -1.46 50.37
CA THR A 273 18.86 -1.67 51.72
C THR A 273 19.19 -2.99 52.43
N LYS A 274 19.43 -3.10 53.75
CA LYS A 274 19.57 -2.20 54.92
C LYS A 274 20.18 -3.06 56.05
N ALA A 275 21.24 -2.62 56.72
CA ALA A 275 21.28 -2.24 58.14
C ALA A 275 20.24 -2.90 59.11
N ARG A 276 20.79 -3.50 60.18
CA ARG A 276 20.21 -3.90 61.48
C ARG A 276 19.34 -5.18 61.52
N ILE A 277 19.83 -6.20 62.24
CA ILE A 277 19.47 -6.52 63.65
C ILE A 277 20.43 -7.60 64.17
N LEU A 278 21.11 -7.29 65.27
CA LEU A 278 21.78 -8.23 66.18
C LEU A 278 20.74 -8.80 67.14
N LYS A 279 20.77 -10.13 67.34
CA LYS A 279 20.37 -10.93 68.53
C LYS A 279 20.30 -12.39 68.08
N GLU A 280 21.29 -13.21 68.45
CA GLU A 280 21.37 -14.02 69.69
C GLU A 280 20.75 -15.41 69.52
N GLU A 281 21.51 -16.40 70.03
CA GLU A 281 21.12 -17.79 70.32
C GLU A 281 20.90 -18.72 69.11
N GLY A 282 21.46 -19.92 69.01
CA GLY A 282 22.27 -20.75 69.90
C GLY A 282 22.17 -22.21 69.43
N SER A 283 23.21 -23.03 69.69
CA SER A 283 23.19 -24.51 69.72
C SER A 283 22.88 -25.23 68.39
N LYS A 284 23.35 -26.42 68.03
CA LYS A 284 24.40 -27.38 68.42
C LYS A 284 24.28 -28.52 67.40
N ASP A 285 25.39 -29.23 67.19
CA ASP A 285 25.49 -30.60 66.65
C ASP A 285 25.08 -30.79 65.17
N GLY A 286 25.92 -31.29 64.24
CA GLY A 286 27.09 -32.13 64.37
C GLY A 286 26.88 -33.36 63.47
N LYS A 287 27.57 -33.44 62.33
CA LYS A 287 28.31 -34.64 61.90
C LYS A 287 29.02 -34.45 60.57
N GLN A 288 30.28 -34.85 60.63
CA GLN A 288 31.29 -34.94 59.59
C GLN A 288 30.93 -36.03 58.56
N MET A 289 31.40 -35.89 57.32
CA MET A 289 32.26 -36.88 56.64
C MET A 289 32.85 -36.26 55.35
N LEU A 290 34.19 -36.22 55.32
CA LEU A 290 35.08 -36.10 54.16
C LEU A 290 35.04 -37.42 53.32
N PRO A 291 35.94 -37.67 52.34
CA PRO A 291 36.48 -36.86 51.24
C PRO A 291 36.45 -37.64 49.89
N ASN A 292 36.80 -37.01 48.76
CA ASN A 292 37.97 -37.40 47.94
C ASN A 292 37.92 -36.82 46.53
N GLN A 293 39.00 -36.12 46.20
CA GLN A 293 39.46 -35.82 44.86
C GLN A 293 40.06 -37.08 44.24
N ARG A 294 39.90 -37.25 42.92
CA ARG A 294 40.87 -37.93 42.07
C ARG A 294 40.92 -37.24 40.71
N ASP A 295 42.15 -36.89 40.35
CA ASP A 295 42.60 -36.38 39.06
C ASP A 295 42.49 -37.45 37.96
N GLY A 296 42.52 -37.00 36.71
CA GLY A 296 42.49 -37.86 35.52
C GLY A 296 42.84 -37.08 34.26
N GLU A 297 44.09 -37.20 33.88
CA GLU A 297 44.86 -36.52 32.84
C GLU A 297 44.67 -37.09 31.40
N VAL A 298 45.03 -36.26 30.41
CA VAL A 298 45.76 -36.56 29.14
C VAL A 298 45.02 -37.08 27.88
N GLY A 299 45.37 -36.43 26.74
CA GLY A 299 45.37 -36.97 25.36
C GLY A 299 44.81 -35.97 24.34
N SER A 300 45.59 -35.09 23.67
CA SER A 300 46.60 -35.29 22.60
C SER A 300 46.06 -35.76 21.24
N LEU A 301 46.39 -34.95 20.20
CA LEU A 301 46.73 -35.28 18.79
C LEU A 301 45.84 -34.73 17.64
N LYS A 302 46.60 -34.11 16.70
CA LYS A 302 46.50 -34.06 15.21
C LYS A 302 45.50 -33.08 14.59
N GLU A 303 45.95 -32.03 13.91
CA GLU A 303 46.68 -31.92 12.62
C GLU A 303 45.77 -31.89 11.38
N SER A 304 46.21 -31.05 10.44
CA SER A 304 45.97 -31.00 9.00
C SER A 304 44.96 -30.00 8.42
N GLU A 305 45.54 -29.22 7.54
CA GLU A 305 45.04 -28.24 6.58
C GLU A 305 44.28 -28.97 5.45
N ASP A 306 43.30 -28.31 4.79
CA ASP A 306 43.40 -28.01 3.35
C ASP A 306 42.13 -27.39 2.73
N ARG A 307 42.42 -26.65 1.66
CA ARG A 307 41.67 -25.90 0.64
C ARG A 307 40.32 -26.49 0.15
N VAL A 308 39.46 -25.63 -0.39
CA VAL A 308 39.14 -25.52 -1.85
C VAL A 308 37.95 -24.57 -2.09
N SER A 309 38.16 -23.64 -3.03
CA SER A 309 37.20 -22.73 -3.65
C SER A 309 36.25 -23.45 -4.62
N ALA A 310 35.02 -22.99 -4.78
CA ALA A 310 34.19 -23.33 -5.93
C ALA A 310 33.29 -22.13 -6.34
N GLU A 311 33.53 -21.65 -7.56
CA GLU A 311 32.73 -20.71 -8.32
C GLU A 311 31.52 -21.43 -8.99
N PRO A 312 30.51 -20.68 -9.50
CA PRO A 312 29.26 -21.24 -10.01
C PRO A 312 29.31 -21.62 -11.50
N GLU A 313 28.70 -22.77 -11.85
CA GLU A 313 28.47 -23.22 -13.23
C GLU A 313 27.27 -22.50 -13.89
N GLU A 314 27.51 -21.99 -15.09
CA GLU A 314 26.53 -21.54 -16.08
C GLU A 314 25.95 -22.75 -16.84
N VAL A 315 24.64 -22.74 -17.13
CA VAL A 315 23.99 -23.66 -18.08
C VAL A 315 23.16 -22.85 -19.09
N PRO A 316 23.38 -23.03 -20.40
CA PRO A 316 22.62 -22.37 -21.47
C PRO A 316 21.51 -23.27 -22.05
N GLY A 317 20.51 -22.65 -22.68
CA GLY A 317 19.52 -23.33 -23.54
C GLY A 317 18.20 -22.54 -23.57
N GLU A 318 17.49 -22.33 -24.67
CA GLU A 318 17.64 -22.65 -26.09
C GLU A 318 16.58 -21.73 -26.75
N VAL A 319 16.93 -21.07 -27.87
CA VAL A 319 16.06 -20.12 -28.57
C VAL A 319 15.47 -20.85 -29.77
N GLU A 320 14.15 -21.12 -29.75
CA GLU A 320 13.41 -21.53 -30.95
C GLU A 320 13.08 -20.28 -31.79
N GLU A 321 13.83 -20.10 -32.87
CA GLU A 321 13.51 -19.22 -33.98
C GLU A 321 12.42 -19.88 -34.85
N VAL A 322 11.23 -19.28 -34.86
CA VAL A 322 10.19 -19.61 -35.85
C VAL A 322 10.31 -18.62 -37.01
N TYR A 323 10.82 -19.12 -38.13
CA TYR A 323 10.81 -18.47 -39.44
C TYR A 323 9.35 -18.32 -39.91
N TYR A 324 8.95 -17.10 -40.29
CA TYR A 324 7.81 -16.89 -41.17
C TYR A 324 8.31 -16.27 -42.46
N GLU A 325 8.02 -17.00 -43.53
CA GLU A 325 8.35 -16.74 -44.91
C GLU A 325 7.71 -15.46 -45.45
N ASP A 326 8.36 -14.99 -46.51
CA ASP A 326 8.14 -13.79 -47.28
C ASP A 326 6.70 -13.65 -47.80
N GLY A 327 6.21 -12.41 -47.69
CA GLY A 327 5.03 -11.92 -48.38
C GLY A 327 5.40 -10.61 -49.06
N GLU A 328 5.75 -10.72 -50.34
CA GLU A 328 5.92 -9.62 -51.27
C GLU A 328 4.61 -8.83 -51.46
N ASP A 329 4.77 -7.64 -52.03
CA ASP A 329 3.79 -6.88 -52.81
C ASP A 329 2.86 -5.87 -52.11
N GLU A 330 3.19 -4.61 -52.37
CA GLU A 330 2.35 -3.60 -53.05
C GLU A 330 2.47 -2.22 -52.39
N GLU A 331 3.36 -1.40 -52.97
CA GLU A 331 3.29 0.06 -52.89
C GLU A 331 2.02 0.57 -53.61
N PRO A 332 1.33 1.56 -53.04
CA PRO A 332 0.65 2.54 -53.87
C PRO A 332 1.11 3.96 -53.54
N LYS A 333 1.94 4.46 -54.47
CA LYS A 333 1.99 5.81 -55.05
C LYS A 333 1.16 6.90 -54.37
N GLU A 334 1.88 7.92 -53.90
CA GLU A 334 1.39 9.29 -53.71
C GLU A 334 0.85 9.88 -55.01
N PRO A 335 -0.15 10.77 -54.94
CA PRO A 335 -0.22 11.87 -55.89
C PRO A 335 -0.01 13.22 -55.21
N GLU A 336 0.96 13.93 -55.76
CA GLU A 336 1.28 15.34 -55.57
C GLU A 336 0.07 16.26 -55.86
N GLU A 337 -0.05 17.26 -54.99
CA GLU A 337 -0.13 18.69 -55.33
C GLU A 337 -1.16 19.17 -56.38
N ARG A 338 -2.15 19.95 -55.91
CA ARG A 338 -2.73 21.10 -56.63
C ARG A 338 -3.54 22.00 -55.68
N VAL A 339 -2.90 23.08 -55.26
CA VAL A 339 -3.49 24.39 -54.90
C VAL A 339 -3.49 25.17 -56.24
N PRO A 340 -4.51 25.97 -56.66
CA PRO A 340 -4.94 27.16 -55.91
C PRO A 340 -6.40 27.64 -56.11
N ALA A 341 -6.74 28.67 -55.32
CA ALA A 341 -7.41 29.92 -55.70
C ALA A 341 -8.59 30.30 -54.81
N GLU A 342 -8.44 31.52 -54.27
CA GLU A 342 -9.40 32.34 -53.55
C GLU A 342 -10.66 32.62 -54.37
N GLN A 343 -11.83 32.74 -53.72
CA GLN A 343 -12.64 33.97 -53.70
C GLN A 343 -13.97 33.80 -52.95
N ASP A 344 -14.25 34.84 -52.17
CA ASP A 344 -15.52 35.48 -51.83
C ASP A 344 -16.46 34.94 -50.73
N GLU A 345 -16.65 35.83 -49.76
CA GLU A 345 -17.57 35.86 -48.65
C GLU A 345 -19.02 36.11 -49.10
N VAL A 346 -20.01 35.38 -48.54
CA VAL A 346 -21.29 35.93 -48.02
C VAL A 346 -21.86 34.95 -46.97
N PRO A 347 -22.33 35.42 -45.79
CA PRO A 347 -22.85 34.56 -44.72
C PRO A 347 -24.34 34.20 -44.91
N ARG A 348 -24.73 32.99 -44.52
CA ARG A 348 -26.13 32.65 -44.23
C ARG A 348 -26.26 31.94 -42.88
N GLU A 349 -27.05 32.57 -42.03
CA GLU A 349 -27.54 32.13 -40.73
C GLU A 349 -28.32 30.79 -40.85
N VAL A 350 -27.98 29.82 -39.99
CA VAL A 350 -28.78 29.32 -38.85
C VAL A 350 -30.00 28.49 -39.25
N ASP A 351 -29.85 27.15 -39.21
CA ASP A 351 -30.55 26.29 -38.23
C ASP A 351 -30.21 24.81 -38.46
N GLY A 352 -29.50 24.21 -37.50
CA GLY A 352 -29.18 22.81 -37.46
C GLY A 352 -29.77 22.15 -36.21
N GLU A 353 -30.64 21.17 -36.42
CA GLU A 353 -30.82 20.06 -35.47
C GLU A 353 -30.52 18.75 -36.21
N ASP A 354 -29.23 18.44 -36.34
CA ASP A 354 -28.74 17.16 -36.82
C ASP A 354 -28.82 16.15 -35.66
N ARG A 355 -29.96 15.44 -35.56
CA ARG A 355 -30.16 14.40 -34.55
C ARG A 355 -29.37 13.16 -34.92
N GLY A 356 -28.32 12.91 -34.13
CA GLY A 356 -27.37 11.83 -34.36
C GLY A 356 -27.95 10.41 -34.32
N PRO A 357 -27.17 9.40 -34.75
CA PRO A 357 -27.65 8.05 -35.12
C PRO A 357 -28.28 7.23 -34.00
N LYS A 358 -28.17 7.65 -32.73
CA LYS A 358 -28.58 6.85 -31.56
C LYS A 358 -30.07 6.92 -31.24
N GLU A 359 -30.80 7.94 -31.70
CA GLU A 359 -32.25 8.02 -31.48
C GLU A 359 -33.05 7.12 -32.45
N ARG A 360 -32.48 6.75 -33.61
CA ARG A 360 -33.12 5.87 -34.59
C ARG A 360 -33.23 4.41 -34.14
N GLU A 361 -32.40 3.95 -33.20
CA GLU A 361 -32.48 2.58 -32.67
C GLU A 361 -33.53 2.42 -31.56
N TRP A 362 -33.80 3.47 -30.78
CA TRP A 362 -34.83 3.44 -29.74
C TRP A 362 -36.26 3.35 -30.31
N GLU A 363 -36.54 4.06 -31.41
CA GLU A 363 -37.86 4.03 -32.04
C GLU A 363 -38.14 2.73 -32.81
N ARG A 364 -37.11 2.04 -33.33
CA ARG A 364 -37.28 0.73 -33.97
C ARG A 364 -37.66 -0.35 -32.96
N SER A 365 -37.13 -0.29 -31.74
CA SER A 365 -37.43 -1.25 -30.68
C SER A 365 -38.89 -1.16 -30.19
N LYS A 366 -39.45 0.05 -30.04
CA LYS A 366 -40.88 0.23 -29.66
C LYS A 366 -41.89 -0.19 -30.74
N LYS A 367 -41.47 -0.29 -32.01
CA LYS A 367 -42.36 -0.70 -33.12
C LYS A 367 -42.50 -2.22 -33.26
N LEU A 368 -41.55 -3.00 -32.75
CA LEU A 368 -41.62 -4.47 -32.71
C LEU A 368 -42.57 -4.96 -31.60
N ASP A 369 -42.51 -4.38 -30.40
CA ASP A 369 -43.39 -4.77 -29.27
C ASP A 369 -44.89 -4.51 -29.52
N ARG A 370 -45.23 -3.54 -30.37
CA ARG A 370 -46.64 -3.25 -30.72
C ARG A 370 -47.24 -4.22 -31.76
N ARG A 371 -46.43 -4.99 -32.49
CA ARG A 371 -46.94 -5.97 -33.47
C ARG A 371 -47.29 -7.32 -32.84
N ASP A 372 -46.65 -7.69 -31.72
CA ASP A 372 -46.90 -8.96 -31.04
C ASP A 372 -48.12 -8.97 -30.10
N MET A 373 -48.66 -7.79 -29.74
CA MET A 373 -49.90 -7.71 -28.96
C MET A 373 -51.20 -7.74 -29.80
N LYS A 374 -51.12 -7.81 -31.13
CA LYS A 374 -52.30 -7.94 -32.02
C LYS A 374 -52.54 -9.35 -32.56
N ARG A 375 -51.83 -10.36 -32.02
CA ARG A 375 -52.09 -11.78 -32.27
C ARG A 375 -52.25 -12.51 -30.95
N LYS A 376 -53.39 -12.31 -30.30
CA LYS A 376 -53.99 -13.22 -29.32
C LYS A 376 -55.47 -12.91 -29.20
#